data_AF-A6K3Z6-F1
#
_entry.id   AF-A6K3Z6-F1
#
_cell.length_a   1.000
_cell.length_b   1.000
_cell.length_c   1.000
_cell.angle_alpha   90.00
_cell.angle_beta   90.00
_cell.angle_gamma   90.00
#
_symmetry.space_group_name_H-M   'P 1'
#
loop_
_entity.id
_entity.type
_entity.pdbx_description
1 polymer ?
#
loop_
_entity_poly.entity_id
_entity_poly.type
_entity_poly.pdbx_seq_one_letter_code
_entity_poly.pdbx_strand_id
1 'polypeptide(L)'
;MGTTASTAQQTVSAGTSLEGLQGSGSSMDGQHSLGVQSFHATSLHNSKAKSIIPNKVAPVVITYNCKEEFQIHDELLKAHYRMGRLSDATPEHYLVQGRYFLVRDVTKKMDLLGTLESCGAPNFRQVRGGLPVFGMGQPSLLGFRRVLQKLQKDAIKECIIFCVREEPVLFLRAEEDFVSYTPRDKESLHENLRDPGPGVKAENLELAIRKEIHDFAQLRENVYHVYHNTEDLHGEPHTVAIRGEDDVHVTEEVFKRPLFLQPTYRYYRLPLPEQGAPPEAQFDAFVSVLRETPSLLQLRDNHGPPPALLFSGQSGVGRTNLGMVLGTLVMFHYSRTTSQLEAASLLSKPLPMEQFQVIQGFIGRVPQGKKMVEEVDRAISACAELHDLKEELLKNQRKLEGFRPERLEQECGSQHSVQQRALWSLELYFYLILFNYYLHEQSMAVYAS
;
A
#
# COMPACT_ATOMS: atom_id res chain seq x y z
N MET A 1 -18.75 53.30 -11.98
CA MET A 1 -19.34 54.05 -13.11
C MET A 1 -20.72 53.49 -13.36
N GLY A 2 -21.76 54.29 -13.09
CA GLY A 2 -23.13 53.86 -13.34
C GLY A 2 -23.47 53.90 -14.83
N THR A 3 -24.48 53.14 -15.22
CA THR A 3 -25.46 53.57 -16.23
C THR A 3 -26.79 52.88 -15.96
N THR A 4 -27.81 53.68 -16.13
CA THR A 4 -29.19 53.58 -15.68
C THR A 4 -30.11 52.84 -16.67
N ALA A 5 -31.19 52.32 -16.08
CA ALA A 5 -32.50 51.97 -16.63
C ALA A 5 -32.89 52.43 -18.06
N SER A 6 -33.63 51.55 -18.75
CA SER A 6 -34.82 51.97 -19.48
C SER A 6 -35.89 50.88 -19.46
N THR A 7 -37.03 51.26 -18.91
CA THR A 7 -38.31 50.57 -18.91
C THR A 7 -39.02 50.91 -20.21
N ALA A 8 -39.52 49.91 -20.93
CA ALA A 8 -40.56 50.09 -21.93
C ALA A 8 -41.63 49.04 -21.70
N GLN A 9 -42.77 49.49 -21.16
CA GLN A 9 -44.02 48.74 -21.18
C GLN A 9 -44.65 48.92 -22.58
N GLN A 10 -44.97 47.82 -23.24
CA GLN A 10 -46.08 47.79 -24.19
C GLN A 10 -46.96 46.58 -23.91
N THR A 11 -48.24 46.87 -23.94
CA THR A 11 -49.37 46.09 -23.44
C THR A 11 -50.08 45.36 -24.58
N VAL A 12 -50.62 44.17 -24.24
CA VAL A 12 -51.80 43.50 -24.83
C VAL A 12 -51.60 42.79 -26.18
N SER A 13 -51.78 41.46 -26.16
CA SER A 13 -52.98 40.78 -26.71
C SER A 13 -52.97 39.28 -26.38
N ALA A 14 -54.05 38.83 -25.75
CA ALA A 14 -54.37 37.42 -25.56
C ALA A 14 -54.96 36.84 -26.84
N GLY A 15 -54.65 35.58 -27.14
CA GLY A 15 -55.26 34.86 -28.27
C GLY A 15 -54.83 33.39 -28.39
N THR A 16 -55.62 32.52 -27.78
CA THR A 16 -56.05 31.20 -28.29
C THR A 16 -55.02 30.18 -28.83
N SER A 17 -54.83 29.12 -28.04
CA SER A 17 -55.03 27.69 -28.40
C SER A 17 -55.20 27.31 -29.89
N LEU A 18 -54.39 26.35 -30.39
CA LEU A 18 -54.84 24.99 -30.75
C LEU A 18 -53.66 24.10 -31.23
N GLU A 19 -53.80 22.80 -30.96
CA GLU A 19 -53.29 21.58 -31.65
C GLU A 19 -52.51 21.80 -32.95
N GLY A 20 -51.37 21.14 -33.21
CA GLY A 20 -51.16 19.70 -33.23
C GLY A 20 -50.47 19.32 -34.55
N LEU A 21 -50.03 18.07 -34.66
CA LEU A 21 -49.51 17.36 -35.84
C LEU A 21 -47.99 17.31 -36.08
N GLN A 22 -47.52 16.08 -35.87
CA GLN A 22 -46.34 15.43 -36.43
C GLN A 22 -46.31 15.50 -37.96
N GLY A 23 -45.10 15.52 -38.53
CA GLY A 23 -44.88 15.34 -39.95
C GLY A 23 -43.40 15.19 -40.30
N SER A 24 -42.94 13.94 -40.33
CA SER A 24 -41.64 13.49 -40.83
C SER A 24 -41.46 13.75 -42.33
N GLY A 25 -40.24 14.01 -42.81
CA GLY A 25 -39.92 13.83 -44.24
C GLY A 25 -38.62 14.50 -44.73
N SER A 26 -37.55 13.73 -44.74
CA SER A 26 -36.40 13.69 -45.67
C SER A 26 -36.29 14.71 -46.83
N SER A 27 -35.10 15.27 -47.05
CA SER A 27 -34.40 15.32 -48.36
C SER A 27 -33.02 15.96 -48.23
N MET A 28 -32.04 15.41 -48.96
CA MET A 28 -30.62 15.79 -48.97
C MET A 28 -30.25 16.91 -49.96
N ASP A 29 -29.02 17.40 -49.76
CA ASP A 29 -28.00 17.86 -50.72
C ASP A 29 -27.70 19.36 -50.85
N GLY A 30 -26.40 19.70 -50.68
CA GLY A 30 -25.81 20.95 -51.17
C GLY A 30 -24.56 21.49 -50.46
N GLN A 31 -23.41 20.84 -50.66
CA GLN A 31 -22.07 21.42 -50.92
C GLN A 31 -21.33 22.35 -49.90
N HIS A 32 -20.14 21.85 -49.51
CA HIS A 32 -18.83 22.48 -49.29
C HIS A 32 -18.68 23.68 -48.30
N SER A 33 -17.88 23.47 -47.24
CA SER A 33 -16.70 24.31 -46.90
C SER A 33 -15.87 23.73 -45.74
N LEU A 34 -14.56 23.96 -45.79
CA LEU A 34 -13.49 23.48 -44.92
C LEU A 34 -13.63 23.95 -43.45
N GLY A 35 -13.29 23.07 -42.50
CA GLY A 35 -13.11 23.47 -41.09
C GLY A 35 -12.87 22.30 -40.12
N VAL A 36 -11.61 22.14 -39.72
CA VAL A 36 -11.10 21.70 -38.39
C VAL A 36 -11.95 20.75 -37.54
N GLN A 37 -11.43 19.52 -37.38
CA GLN A 37 -11.59 18.54 -36.31
C GLN A 37 -12.63 18.88 -35.20
N SER A 38 -13.80 18.24 -35.30
CA SER A 38 -14.81 18.20 -34.25
C SER A 38 -14.39 17.23 -33.13
N PHE A 39 -14.12 17.76 -31.94
CA PHE A 39 -14.01 16.95 -30.72
C PHE A 39 -15.39 16.43 -30.31
N HIS A 40 -15.50 15.11 -30.24
CA HIS A 40 -16.63 14.41 -29.63
C HIS A 40 -16.70 14.77 -28.14
N ALA A 41 -17.70 15.54 -27.75
CA ALA A 41 -18.10 15.66 -26.35
C ALA A 41 -18.68 14.31 -25.90
N THR A 42 -18.06 13.74 -24.87
CA THR A 42 -18.53 12.57 -24.14
C THR A 42 -19.97 12.78 -23.67
N SER A 43 -20.83 11.82 -23.98
CA SER A 43 -22.24 11.83 -23.61
C SER A 43 -22.41 11.61 -22.11
N LEU A 44 -22.82 12.65 -21.39
CA LEU A 44 -23.43 12.52 -20.06
C LEU A 44 -24.92 12.25 -20.25
N HIS A 45 -25.35 11.00 -20.01
CA HIS A 45 -26.77 10.64 -20.07
C HIS A 45 -27.41 10.56 -18.68
N ASN A 46 -28.55 11.26 -18.56
CA ASN A 46 -29.59 11.31 -17.50
C ASN A 46 -29.24 12.08 -16.21
N SER A 47 -29.98 13.09 -15.76
CA SER A 47 -31.33 13.59 -16.12
C SER A 47 -31.53 15.05 -15.65
N LYS A 48 -32.36 15.82 -16.39
CA LYS A 48 -32.89 17.18 -16.08
C LYS A 48 -31.98 18.43 -16.20
N ALA A 49 -30.77 18.35 -16.75
CA ALA A 49 -30.00 19.56 -17.07
C ALA A 49 -29.73 19.65 -18.58
N LYS A 50 -30.31 20.66 -19.26
CA LYS A 50 -29.81 21.11 -20.56
C LYS A 50 -28.80 22.22 -20.29
N SER A 51 -27.52 21.93 -20.54
CA SER A 51 -26.42 22.89 -20.39
C SER A 51 -26.50 23.93 -21.51
N ILE A 52 -26.65 25.20 -21.15
CA ILE A 52 -26.49 26.34 -22.07
C ILE A 52 -25.14 26.96 -21.71
N ILE A 53 -24.16 26.86 -22.61
CA ILE A 53 -22.82 27.44 -22.43
C ILE A 53 -22.79 28.78 -23.19
N PRO A 54 -22.85 29.93 -22.51
CA PRO A 54 -23.03 31.22 -23.18
C PRO A 54 -21.72 31.88 -23.62
N ASN A 55 -20.54 31.37 -23.21
CA ASN A 55 -19.26 32.00 -23.51
C ASN A 55 -18.10 30.99 -23.58
N LYS A 56 -17.15 31.19 -24.51
CA LYS A 56 -15.92 30.38 -24.64
C LYS A 56 -14.83 30.73 -23.63
N VAL A 57 -14.97 31.87 -22.94
CA VAL A 57 -13.94 32.38 -22.00
C VAL A 57 -14.22 31.99 -20.54
N ALA A 58 -15.49 31.78 -20.18
CA ALA A 58 -15.93 31.30 -18.88
C ALA A 58 -17.23 30.52 -19.06
N PRO A 59 -17.18 29.19 -19.25
CA PRO A 59 -18.39 28.40 -19.41
C PRO A 59 -19.22 28.45 -18.12
N VAL A 60 -20.53 28.58 -18.25
CA VAL A 60 -21.47 28.64 -17.11
C VAL A 60 -22.55 27.61 -17.35
N VAL A 61 -22.93 26.85 -16.33
CA VAL A 61 -24.11 25.96 -16.37
C VAL A 61 -25.25 26.65 -15.65
N ILE A 62 -26.37 26.79 -16.34
CA ILE A 62 -27.60 27.35 -15.76
C ILE A 62 -28.60 26.20 -15.59
N THR A 63 -29.21 26.11 -14.41
CA THR A 63 -30.23 25.10 -14.14
C THR A 63 -31.52 25.37 -14.91
N TYR A 64 -32.34 24.34 -15.10
CA TYR A 64 -33.55 24.42 -15.94
C TYR A 64 -34.56 25.49 -15.47
N ASN A 65 -34.58 25.82 -14.18
CA ASN A 65 -35.48 26.84 -13.63
C ASN A 65 -34.93 28.28 -13.79
N CYS A 66 -33.74 28.44 -14.40
CA CYS A 66 -33.02 29.70 -14.54
C CYS A 66 -32.82 30.45 -13.21
N LYS A 67 -32.77 29.73 -12.07
CA LYS A 67 -32.57 30.33 -10.74
C LYS A 67 -31.17 30.18 -10.21
N GLU A 68 -30.41 29.21 -10.73
CA GLU A 68 -29.06 28.90 -10.27
C GLU A 68 -28.12 28.90 -11.47
N GLU A 69 -27.02 29.64 -11.33
CA GLU A 69 -25.91 29.67 -12.27
C GLU A 69 -24.66 29.12 -11.57
N PHE A 70 -23.94 28.25 -12.26
CA PHE A 70 -22.67 27.69 -11.81
C PHE A 70 -21.60 28.08 -12.82
N GLN A 71 -20.63 28.89 -12.42
CA GLN A 71 -19.48 29.18 -13.25
C GLN A 71 -18.55 27.96 -13.27
N ILE A 72 -18.39 27.33 -14.44
CA ILE A 72 -17.41 26.27 -14.65
C ILE A 72 -16.03 26.94 -14.67
N HIS A 73 -15.29 26.75 -13.59
CA HIS A 73 -13.88 27.10 -13.55
C HIS A 73 -13.09 25.89 -14.03
N ASP A 74 -12.59 25.92 -15.27
CA ASP A 74 -11.58 24.94 -15.73
C ASP A 74 -10.26 25.05 -14.92
N GLU A 75 -10.13 26.04 -14.02
CA GLU A 75 -8.89 26.37 -13.30
C GLU A 75 -8.87 25.96 -11.81
N LEU A 76 -9.74 25.06 -11.35
CA LEU A 76 -9.66 24.58 -9.96
C LEU A 76 -8.39 23.78 -9.64
N LEU A 77 -7.71 23.23 -10.65
CA LEU A 77 -6.51 22.41 -10.47
C LEU A 77 -5.30 23.26 -10.01
N LYS A 78 -5.17 24.53 -10.44
CA LYS A 78 -3.89 25.23 -10.40
C LYS A 78 -3.54 25.95 -9.09
N ALA A 79 -4.53 26.38 -8.29
CA ALA A 79 -4.27 27.39 -7.24
C ALA A 79 -3.40 26.90 -6.06
N HIS A 80 -3.17 25.59 -5.92
CA HIS A 80 -2.47 25.02 -4.75
C HIS A 80 -1.34 24.05 -5.09
N TYR A 81 -1.06 23.80 -6.37
CA TYR A 81 0.04 22.92 -6.77
C TYR A 81 1.39 23.57 -6.49
N ARG A 82 2.27 22.82 -5.86
CA ARG A 82 3.63 23.25 -5.55
C ARG A 82 4.61 22.57 -6.48
N MET A 83 5.62 23.31 -6.89
CA MET A 83 6.75 22.78 -7.63
C MET A 83 8.01 22.81 -6.75
N GLY A 84 8.98 21.97 -7.09
CA GLY A 84 10.27 21.93 -6.43
C GLY A 84 11.33 21.26 -7.28
N ARG A 85 12.55 21.30 -6.76
CA ARG A 85 13.76 20.67 -7.31
C ARG A 85 14.64 20.15 -6.19
N LEU A 86 15.38 19.06 -6.43
CA LEU A 86 16.30 18.50 -5.44
C LEU A 86 17.62 19.28 -5.36
N SER A 87 18.12 19.77 -6.49
CA SER A 87 19.30 20.64 -6.58
C SER A 87 19.12 21.72 -7.64
N ASP A 88 20.00 22.72 -7.65
CA ASP A 88 19.99 23.78 -8.67
C ASP A 88 20.30 23.27 -10.09
N ALA A 89 20.93 22.08 -10.19
CA ALA A 89 21.19 21.41 -11.45
C ALA A 89 19.98 20.63 -11.99
N THR A 90 18.99 20.34 -11.14
CA THR A 90 17.77 19.60 -11.55
C THR A 90 16.64 20.56 -11.96
N PRO A 91 15.85 20.22 -13.00
CA PRO A 91 14.68 20.98 -13.39
C PRO A 91 13.63 21.02 -12.28
N GLU A 92 12.88 22.12 -12.24
CA GLU A 92 11.76 22.29 -11.33
C GLU A 92 10.51 21.58 -11.89
N HIS A 93 9.82 20.80 -11.06
CA HIS A 93 8.62 20.06 -11.45
C HIS A 93 7.60 19.97 -10.31
N TYR A 94 6.36 19.56 -10.62
CA TYR A 94 5.28 19.43 -9.63
C TYR A 94 5.60 18.37 -8.59
N LEU A 95 5.17 18.63 -7.35
CA LEU A 95 5.32 17.76 -6.18
C LEU A 95 3.97 17.16 -5.81
N VAL A 96 3.92 15.85 -5.62
CA VAL A 96 2.69 15.18 -5.13
C VAL A 96 2.44 15.57 -3.67
N GLN A 97 1.17 15.76 -3.34
CA GLN A 97 0.71 16.33 -2.07
C GLN A 97 1.37 17.67 -1.74
N GLY A 98 1.87 18.38 -2.76
CA GLY A 98 2.58 19.65 -2.64
C GLY A 98 3.93 19.58 -1.90
N ARG A 99 4.45 18.38 -1.64
CA ARG A 99 5.66 18.20 -0.80
C ARG A 99 6.63 17.14 -1.32
N TYR A 100 6.14 16.06 -1.92
CA TYR A 100 6.94 14.87 -2.12
C TYR A 100 7.40 14.66 -3.56
N PHE A 101 8.59 14.07 -3.69
CA PHE A 101 9.16 13.59 -4.93
C PHE A 101 8.84 12.10 -5.09
N LEU A 102 8.55 11.64 -6.31
CA LEU A 102 8.44 10.19 -6.57
C LEU A 102 9.83 9.61 -6.82
N VAL A 103 10.21 8.64 -5.97
CA VAL A 103 11.50 7.96 -6.03
C VAL A 103 11.28 6.48 -6.30
N ARG A 104 12.11 5.89 -7.15
CA ARG A 104 12.09 4.47 -7.49
C ARG A 104 12.20 3.66 -6.21
N ASP A 105 11.23 2.79 -6.01
CA ASP A 105 11.00 2.15 -4.73
C ASP A 105 11.99 1.01 -4.45
N VAL A 106 12.39 0.28 -5.50
CA VAL A 106 13.33 -0.84 -5.43
C VAL A 106 14.60 -0.51 -6.18
N THR A 107 15.73 -0.66 -5.50
CA THR A 107 17.07 -0.57 -6.10
C THR A 107 17.74 -1.94 -6.12
N LYS A 108 18.70 -2.15 -7.03
CA LYS A 108 19.44 -3.43 -7.13
C LYS A 108 20.12 -3.82 -5.81
N LYS A 109 20.55 -2.84 -5.01
CA LYS A 109 21.22 -3.06 -3.70
C LYS A 109 20.30 -3.73 -2.66
N MET A 110 18.97 -3.67 -2.85
CA MET A 110 18.01 -4.22 -1.89
C MET A 110 17.80 -5.73 -2.04
N ASP A 111 18.12 -6.33 -3.19
CA ASP A 111 17.94 -7.76 -3.44
C ASP A 111 19.15 -8.58 -2.96
N LEU A 112 19.16 -8.90 -1.67
CA LEU A 112 20.24 -9.64 -1.01
C LEU A 112 20.32 -11.10 -1.47
N LEU A 113 19.19 -11.69 -1.87
CA LEU A 113 19.13 -13.08 -2.34
C LEU A 113 19.28 -13.22 -3.86
N GLY A 114 19.34 -12.12 -4.62
CA GLY A 114 19.43 -12.16 -6.09
C GLY A 114 18.21 -12.84 -6.75
N THR A 115 17.03 -12.65 -6.16
CA THR A 115 15.79 -13.33 -6.59
C THR A 115 14.91 -12.48 -7.52
N LEU A 116 15.27 -11.22 -7.75
CA LEU A 116 14.56 -10.33 -8.66
C LEU A 116 14.57 -10.85 -10.10
N GLU A 117 15.70 -11.38 -10.56
CA GLU A 117 15.84 -11.91 -11.91
C GLU A 117 15.17 -13.27 -12.07
N SER A 118 15.32 -14.16 -11.08
CA SER A 118 14.84 -15.55 -11.16
C SER A 118 13.37 -15.73 -10.79
N CYS A 119 12.88 -14.99 -9.79
CA CYS A 119 11.52 -15.10 -9.26
C CYS A 119 10.63 -13.88 -9.58
N GLY A 120 11.22 -12.75 -9.96
CA GLY A 120 10.49 -11.52 -10.30
C GLY A 120 10.27 -10.56 -9.15
N ALA A 121 10.74 -10.88 -7.95
CA ALA A 121 10.67 -10.01 -6.78
C ALA A 121 11.98 -10.11 -5.98
N PRO A 122 12.46 -9.02 -5.38
CA PRO A 122 13.66 -9.07 -4.56
C PRO A 122 13.39 -9.87 -3.28
N ASN A 123 14.42 -10.54 -2.77
CA ASN A 123 14.36 -11.32 -1.52
C ASN A 123 13.19 -12.34 -1.40
N PHE A 124 12.72 -12.89 -2.53
CA PHE A 124 11.68 -13.93 -2.55
C PHE A 124 12.20 -15.22 -1.90
N ARG A 125 11.55 -15.69 -0.85
CA ARG A 125 11.94 -16.91 -0.12
C ARG A 125 10.76 -17.58 0.57
N GLN A 126 10.91 -18.88 0.84
CA GLN A 126 10.04 -19.65 1.72
C GLN A 126 10.69 -19.74 3.11
N VAL A 127 9.87 -19.76 4.16
CA VAL A 127 10.36 -20.02 5.52
C VAL A 127 11.03 -21.40 5.61
N ARG A 128 12.05 -21.52 6.47
CA ARG A 128 12.72 -22.80 6.72
C ARG A 128 11.75 -23.79 7.37
N GLY A 129 11.94 -25.08 7.08
CA GLY A 129 11.07 -26.14 7.61
C GLY A 129 9.87 -26.49 6.72
N GLY A 130 9.78 -25.91 5.51
CA GLY A 130 8.82 -26.35 4.48
C GLY A 130 7.38 -25.90 4.71
N LEU A 131 7.11 -25.04 5.69
CA LEU A 131 5.80 -24.44 5.88
C LEU A 131 5.46 -23.52 4.70
N PRO A 132 4.19 -23.41 4.28
CA PRO A 132 3.81 -22.61 3.11
C PRO A 132 3.74 -21.12 3.48
N VAL A 133 4.81 -20.57 4.02
CA VAL A 133 4.95 -19.14 4.36
C VAL A 133 6.09 -18.57 3.55
N PHE A 134 5.82 -17.49 2.83
CA PHE A 134 6.72 -16.86 1.88
C PHE A 134 6.87 -15.37 2.18
N GLY A 135 8.02 -14.82 1.84
CA GLY A 135 8.28 -13.39 1.92
C GLY A 135 8.95 -12.89 0.65
N MET A 136 8.63 -11.66 0.26
CA MET A 136 9.28 -10.93 -0.82
C MET A 136 9.33 -9.43 -0.57
N GLY A 137 10.20 -8.72 -1.27
CA GLY A 137 10.12 -7.29 -1.45
C GLY A 137 9.24 -6.92 -2.63
N GLN A 138 9.15 -5.63 -2.93
CA GLN A 138 8.19 -5.09 -3.87
C GLN A 138 8.50 -5.56 -5.30
N PRO A 139 7.60 -6.32 -5.95
CA PRO A 139 7.76 -6.62 -7.36
C PRO A 139 7.27 -5.46 -8.25
N SER A 140 7.72 -5.45 -9.51
CA SER A 140 6.99 -4.78 -10.61
C SER A 140 5.74 -5.58 -11.00
N LEU A 141 4.91 -5.07 -11.92
CA LEU A 141 3.74 -5.82 -12.39
C LEU A 141 4.14 -7.14 -13.07
N LEU A 142 5.09 -7.12 -14.00
CA LEU A 142 5.60 -8.34 -14.65
C LEU A 142 6.35 -9.22 -13.65
N GLY A 143 7.08 -8.60 -12.71
CA GLY A 143 7.72 -9.29 -11.61
C GLY A 143 6.73 -10.10 -10.77
N PHE A 144 5.59 -9.50 -10.42
CA PHE A 144 4.56 -10.16 -9.64
C PHE A 144 3.91 -11.31 -10.40
N ARG A 145 3.69 -11.17 -11.72
CA ARG A 145 3.23 -12.28 -12.57
C ARG A 145 4.20 -13.46 -12.55
N ARG A 146 5.51 -13.22 -12.54
CA ARG A 146 6.52 -14.28 -12.41
C ARG A 146 6.47 -14.96 -11.03
N VAL A 147 6.25 -14.20 -9.96
CA VAL A 147 6.02 -14.77 -8.62
C VAL A 147 4.81 -15.70 -8.61
N LEU A 148 3.68 -15.30 -9.20
CA LEU A 148 2.49 -16.14 -9.29
C LEU A 148 2.74 -17.43 -10.08
N GLN A 149 3.44 -17.34 -11.22
CA GLN A 149 3.83 -18.51 -12.01
C GLN A 149 4.74 -19.46 -11.21
N LYS A 150 5.66 -18.89 -10.42
CA LYS A 150 6.55 -19.67 -9.54
C LYS A 150 5.76 -20.42 -8.47
N LEU A 151 4.83 -19.75 -7.78
CA LEU A 151 3.96 -20.40 -6.78
C LEU A 151 3.11 -21.51 -7.39
N GLN A 152 2.57 -21.30 -8.59
CA GLN A 152 1.82 -22.34 -9.31
C GLN A 152 2.69 -23.54 -9.67
N LYS A 153 3.93 -23.29 -10.14
CA LYS A 153 4.90 -24.36 -10.44
C LYS A 153 5.28 -25.16 -9.20
N ASP A 154 5.31 -24.50 -8.04
CA ASP A 154 5.55 -25.13 -6.74
C ASP A 154 4.27 -25.79 -6.17
N ALA A 155 3.24 -25.98 -7.00
CA ALA A 155 1.97 -26.64 -6.70
C ALA A 155 1.15 -26.00 -5.55
N ILE A 156 1.34 -24.70 -5.32
CA ILE A 156 0.52 -23.92 -4.39
C ILE A 156 -0.87 -23.73 -5.00
N LYS A 157 -1.90 -24.29 -4.34
CA LYS A 157 -3.30 -24.25 -4.84
C LYS A 157 -4.06 -23.01 -4.38
N GLU A 158 -3.77 -22.56 -3.17
CA GLU A 158 -4.40 -21.40 -2.54
C GLU A 158 -3.31 -20.52 -1.92
N CYS A 159 -3.43 -19.21 -2.06
CA CYS A 159 -2.47 -18.27 -1.49
C CYS A 159 -3.15 -16.98 -1.01
N ILE A 160 -2.79 -16.54 0.19
CA ILE A 160 -3.16 -15.25 0.73
C ILE A 160 -1.93 -14.34 0.67
N ILE A 161 -2.06 -13.23 -0.03
CA ILE A 161 -0.99 -12.28 -0.30
C ILE A 161 -1.25 -11.04 0.55
N PHE A 162 -0.35 -10.75 1.47
CA PHE A 162 -0.37 -9.58 2.34
C PHE A 162 0.63 -8.54 1.84
N CYS A 163 0.16 -7.36 1.44
CA CYS A 163 1.03 -6.20 1.32
C CYS A 163 1.17 -5.55 2.70
N VAL A 164 2.38 -5.62 3.27
CA VAL A 164 2.66 -5.17 4.64
C VAL A 164 3.14 -3.73 4.75
N ARG A 165 2.91 -2.93 3.71
CA ARG A 165 3.43 -1.56 3.60
C ARG A 165 2.43 -0.53 4.13
N GLU A 166 2.91 0.43 4.90
CA GLU A 166 2.13 1.56 5.43
C GLU A 166 2.11 2.75 4.47
N GLU A 167 3.19 2.95 3.74
CA GLU A 167 3.37 4.03 2.80
C GLU A 167 2.63 3.78 1.48
N PRO A 168 2.19 4.83 0.76
CA PRO A 168 1.61 4.69 -0.57
C PRO A 168 2.67 4.25 -1.59
N VAL A 169 2.29 3.34 -2.49
CA VAL A 169 3.11 2.88 -3.61
C VAL A 169 2.38 3.10 -4.91
N LEU A 170 3.06 3.74 -5.86
CA LEU A 170 2.54 4.03 -7.18
C LEU A 170 3.36 3.27 -8.21
N PHE A 171 2.72 2.84 -9.28
CA PHE A 171 3.37 2.10 -10.35
C PHE A 171 3.22 2.86 -11.64
N LEU A 172 4.33 3.33 -12.18
CA LEU A 172 4.33 4.08 -13.43
C LEU A 172 4.83 3.20 -14.56
N ARG A 173 4.24 3.35 -15.75
CA ARG A 173 4.66 2.63 -16.94
C ARG A 173 6.14 2.91 -17.24
N ALA A 174 6.91 1.86 -17.42
CA ALA A 174 8.28 1.92 -17.91
C ALA A 174 8.45 0.79 -18.93
N GLU A 175 8.61 1.16 -20.20
CA GLU A 175 8.61 0.21 -21.32
C GLU A 175 7.34 -0.66 -21.31
N GLU A 176 7.49 -1.99 -21.24
CA GLU A 176 6.40 -2.97 -21.21
C GLU A 176 5.94 -3.37 -19.79
N ASP A 177 6.49 -2.73 -18.75
CA ASP A 177 6.22 -3.03 -17.34
C ASP A 177 5.68 -1.81 -16.58
N PHE A 178 5.30 -2.04 -15.33
CA PHE A 178 4.93 -1.02 -14.35
C PHE A 178 5.84 -1.15 -13.14
N VAL A 179 6.69 -0.14 -12.94
CA VAL A 179 7.72 -0.12 -11.91
C VAL A 179 7.25 0.70 -10.71
N SER A 180 7.55 0.23 -9.51
CA SER A 180 7.13 0.88 -8.27
C SER A 180 7.95 2.14 -7.94
N TYR A 181 7.23 3.16 -7.48
CA TYR A 181 7.73 4.42 -6.96
C TYR A 181 7.01 4.75 -5.66
N THR A 182 7.71 5.41 -4.77
CA THR A 182 7.18 5.87 -3.48
C THR A 182 7.41 7.37 -3.34
N PRO A 183 6.45 8.12 -2.76
CA PRO A 183 6.69 9.49 -2.38
C PRO A 183 7.78 9.58 -1.31
N ARG A 184 8.64 10.58 -1.44
CA ARG A 184 9.76 10.87 -0.55
C ARG A 184 9.88 12.35 -0.28
N ASP A 185 10.28 12.66 0.93
CA ASP A 185 10.56 14.03 1.32
C ASP A 185 11.91 14.51 0.76
N LYS A 186 12.04 15.81 0.46
CA LYS A 186 13.31 16.39 0.04
C LYS A 186 14.39 16.21 1.10
N GLU A 187 14.01 16.36 2.37
CA GLU A 187 14.93 16.28 3.50
C GLU A 187 15.33 14.82 3.81
N SER A 188 14.54 13.83 3.40
CA SER A 188 14.73 12.42 3.74
C SER A 188 14.41 11.48 2.57
N LEU A 189 15.09 11.67 1.43
CA LEU A 189 14.85 10.90 0.19
C LEU A 189 15.02 9.37 0.33
N HIS A 190 15.77 8.93 1.33
CA HIS A 190 16.06 7.53 1.61
C HIS A 190 15.04 6.86 2.54
N GLU A 191 14.13 7.62 3.17
CA GLU A 191 13.17 7.10 4.14
C GLU A 191 11.76 7.03 3.59
N ASN A 192 10.99 6.00 3.98
CA ASN A 192 9.57 5.97 3.66
C ASN A 192 8.77 7.04 4.39
N LEU A 193 7.66 7.46 3.78
CA LEU A 193 6.67 8.26 4.49
C LEU A 193 6.18 7.44 5.69
N ARG A 194 6.38 8.00 6.88
CA ARG A 194 5.85 7.46 8.12
C ARG A 194 4.52 8.15 8.39
N ASP A 195 3.50 7.38 8.74
CA ASP A 195 2.17 7.83 9.16
C ASP A 195 1.62 9.01 8.30
N PRO A 196 0.89 8.74 7.20
CA PRO A 196 0.31 9.79 6.36
C PRO A 196 -0.73 10.68 7.09
N GLY A 197 -1.01 10.39 8.36
CA GLY A 197 -1.84 11.19 9.25
C GLY A 197 -2.97 10.34 9.84
N PRO A 198 -3.55 10.78 10.98
CA PRO A 198 -4.60 10.03 11.67
C PRO A 198 -5.77 9.67 10.74
N GLY A 199 -6.03 8.38 10.55
CA GLY A 199 -7.16 7.88 9.78
C GLY A 199 -7.01 7.93 8.25
N VAL A 200 -5.87 8.38 7.72
CA VAL A 200 -5.60 8.36 6.27
C VAL A 200 -5.06 6.98 5.87
N LYS A 201 -5.86 6.26 5.08
CA LYS A 201 -5.42 4.98 4.49
C LYS A 201 -4.45 5.21 3.34
N ALA A 202 -3.40 4.40 3.26
CA ALA A 202 -2.40 4.46 2.19
C ALA A 202 -3.05 4.34 0.80
N GLU A 203 -4.06 3.50 0.66
CA GLU A 203 -4.79 3.28 -0.59
C GLU A 203 -5.52 4.55 -1.06
N ASN A 204 -6.09 5.33 -0.15
CA ASN A 204 -6.72 6.61 -0.49
C ASN A 204 -5.67 7.62 -0.96
N LEU A 205 -4.50 7.62 -0.32
CA LEU A 205 -3.39 8.47 -0.71
C LEU A 205 -2.81 8.06 -2.07
N GLU A 206 -2.70 6.76 -2.37
CA GLU A 206 -2.33 6.25 -3.69
C GLU A 206 -3.29 6.76 -4.78
N LEU A 207 -4.60 6.71 -4.54
CA LEU A 207 -5.61 7.21 -5.48
C LEU A 207 -5.52 8.74 -5.67
N ALA A 208 -5.32 9.49 -4.59
CA ALA A 208 -5.15 10.95 -4.65
C ALA A 208 -3.89 11.34 -5.43
N ILE A 209 -2.76 10.69 -5.14
CA ILE A 209 -1.49 10.92 -5.82
C ILE A 209 -1.58 10.54 -7.29
N ARG A 210 -2.24 9.43 -7.64
CA ARG A 210 -2.47 9.06 -9.05
C ARG A 210 -3.20 10.17 -9.81
N LYS A 211 -4.25 10.74 -9.21
CA LYS A 211 -4.99 11.85 -9.81
C LYS A 211 -4.09 13.09 -9.99
N GLU A 212 -3.32 13.44 -8.96
CA GLU A 212 -2.36 14.55 -9.05
C GLU A 212 -1.33 14.36 -10.16
N ILE A 213 -0.74 13.17 -10.29
CA ILE A 213 0.24 12.87 -11.36
C ILE A 213 -0.38 13.09 -12.74
N HIS A 214 -1.63 12.66 -12.93
CA HIS A 214 -2.35 12.87 -14.18
C HIS A 214 -2.61 14.37 -14.44
N ASP A 215 -3.10 15.10 -13.44
CA ASP A 215 -3.30 16.55 -13.54
C ASP A 215 -1.99 17.29 -13.86
N PHE A 216 -0.88 16.89 -13.22
CA PHE A 216 0.45 17.45 -13.46
C PHE A 216 0.97 17.16 -14.87
N ALA A 217 0.72 15.95 -15.38
CA ALA A 217 1.11 15.55 -16.72
C ALA A 217 0.37 16.37 -17.79
N GLN A 218 -0.93 16.61 -17.62
CA GLN A 218 -1.71 17.48 -18.51
C GLN A 218 -1.17 18.91 -18.56
N LEU A 219 -0.58 19.40 -17.47
CA LEU A 219 0.07 20.70 -17.38
C LEU A 219 1.50 20.72 -17.95
N ARG A 220 2.08 19.56 -18.28
CA ARG A 220 3.49 19.38 -18.69
C ARG A 220 3.59 18.42 -19.88
N GLU A 221 2.89 18.70 -20.98
CA GLU A 221 3.03 17.95 -22.24
C GLU A 221 2.91 16.41 -22.10
N ASN A 222 2.06 15.93 -21.18
CA ASN A 222 1.86 14.52 -20.86
C ASN A 222 3.11 13.83 -20.30
N VAL A 223 3.95 14.55 -19.55
CA VAL A 223 5.09 13.98 -18.84
C VAL A 223 5.09 14.29 -17.34
N TYR A 224 5.68 13.38 -16.58
CA TYR A 224 5.93 13.51 -15.15
C TYR A 224 7.37 13.15 -14.80
N HIS A 225 7.91 13.70 -13.71
CA HIS A 225 9.30 13.51 -13.31
C HIS A 225 9.43 12.57 -12.11
N VAL A 226 10.35 11.62 -12.20
CA VAL A 226 10.66 10.65 -11.14
C VAL A 226 12.16 10.53 -10.94
N TYR A 227 12.58 10.08 -9.76
CA TYR A 227 13.98 9.89 -9.41
C TYR A 227 14.31 8.41 -9.29
N HIS A 228 15.44 7.97 -9.85
CA HIS A 228 15.90 6.58 -9.75
C HIS A 228 17.02 6.40 -8.73
N ASN A 229 17.79 7.46 -8.48
CA ASN A 229 18.89 7.51 -7.54
C ASN A 229 18.80 8.75 -6.64
N THR A 230 18.90 8.54 -5.33
CA THR A 230 18.87 9.60 -4.31
C THR A 230 20.26 9.97 -3.80
N GLU A 231 21.29 9.17 -4.10
CA GLU A 231 22.68 9.39 -3.67
C GLU A 231 23.46 10.20 -4.72
N ASP A 232 23.24 9.91 -6.00
CA ASP A 232 23.85 10.59 -7.15
C ASP A 232 22.75 11.11 -8.08
N LEU A 233 22.64 12.43 -8.19
CA LEU A 233 21.63 13.11 -8.99
C LEU A 233 22.07 13.33 -10.46
N HIS A 234 23.21 12.78 -10.87
CA HIS A 234 23.65 12.89 -12.26
C HIS A 234 22.67 12.19 -13.22
N GLY A 235 22.07 12.97 -14.12
CA GLY A 235 21.06 12.48 -15.06
C GLY A 235 19.64 12.40 -14.49
N GLU A 236 19.41 12.90 -13.28
CA GLU A 236 18.09 13.02 -12.67
C GLU A 236 17.44 14.40 -12.93
N PRO A 237 16.11 14.51 -12.84
CA PRO A 237 15.11 13.44 -12.79
C PRO A 237 14.88 12.79 -14.16
N HIS A 238 14.34 11.58 -14.13
CA HIS A 238 13.87 10.89 -15.32
C HIS A 238 12.46 11.34 -15.69
N THR A 239 12.22 11.51 -16.99
CA THR A 239 10.91 11.86 -17.54
C THR A 239 10.13 10.59 -17.90
N VAL A 240 8.88 10.50 -17.42
CA VAL A 240 7.95 9.41 -17.72
C VAL A 240 6.74 9.97 -18.46
N ALA A 241 6.34 9.32 -19.55
CA ALA A 241 5.14 9.71 -20.29
C ALA A 241 3.88 9.21 -19.57
N ILE A 242 2.92 10.11 -19.37
CA ILE A 242 1.63 9.84 -18.72
C ILE A 242 0.54 10.33 -19.68
N ARG A 243 0.00 9.43 -20.49
CA ARG A 243 -0.99 9.73 -21.55
C ARG A 243 -2.44 9.56 -21.07
N GLY A 244 -2.64 8.80 -20.01
CA GLY A 244 -3.94 8.60 -19.38
C GLY A 244 -3.84 7.85 -18.06
N GLU A 245 -4.99 7.55 -17.46
CA GLU A 245 -5.07 6.86 -16.16
C GLU A 245 -4.41 5.47 -16.18
N ASP A 246 -4.40 4.80 -17.33
CA ASP A 246 -3.80 3.47 -17.48
C ASP A 246 -2.26 3.47 -17.41
N ASP A 247 -1.60 4.63 -17.37
CA ASP A 247 -0.14 4.72 -17.23
C ASP A 247 0.33 4.80 -15.78
N VAL A 248 -0.60 4.93 -14.82
CA VAL A 248 -0.33 4.97 -13.39
C VAL A 248 -1.26 3.99 -12.66
N HIS A 249 -0.69 2.99 -12.00
CA HIS A 249 -1.44 2.01 -11.22
C HIS A 249 -1.16 2.16 -9.73
N VAL A 250 -2.17 1.83 -8.92
CA VAL A 250 -2.04 1.75 -7.46
C VAL A 250 -1.74 0.32 -7.02
N THR A 251 -1.34 0.13 -5.75
CA THR A 251 -0.94 -1.19 -5.24
C THR A 251 -2.04 -2.23 -5.43
N GLU A 252 -3.28 -1.88 -5.10
CA GLU A 252 -4.41 -2.80 -5.22
C GLU A 252 -4.59 -3.31 -6.66
N GLU A 253 -4.41 -2.46 -7.67
CA GLU A 253 -4.57 -2.83 -9.08
C GLU A 253 -3.48 -3.78 -9.55
N VAL A 254 -2.22 -3.50 -9.19
CA VAL A 254 -1.07 -4.33 -9.56
C VAL A 254 -1.17 -5.72 -8.95
N PHE A 255 -1.64 -5.82 -7.70
CA PHE A 255 -1.81 -7.11 -7.06
C PHE A 255 -3.11 -7.80 -7.45
N LYS A 256 -4.28 -7.14 -7.51
CA LYS A 256 -5.55 -7.82 -7.78
C LYS A 256 -5.77 -8.20 -9.25
N ARG A 257 -5.33 -7.38 -10.22
CA ARG A 257 -5.60 -7.65 -11.64
C ARG A 257 -5.04 -9.00 -12.11
N PRO A 258 -3.78 -9.38 -11.81
CA PRO A 258 -3.27 -10.71 -12.17
C PRO A 258 -4.02 -11.86 -11.49
N LEU A 259 -4.61 -11.63 -10.32
CA LEU A 259 -5.35 -12.65 -9.55
C LEU A 259 -6.75 -12.90 -10.08
N PHE A 260 -7.26 -12.08 -11.01
CA PHE A 260 -8.56 -12.31 -11.63
C PHE A 260 -8.64 -13.70 -12.30
N LEU A 261 -7.52 -14.20 -12.81
CA LEU A 261 -7.42 -15.55 -13.41
C LEU A 261 -7.11 -16.64 -12.37
N GLN A 262 -7.00 -16.30 -11.09
CA GLN A 262 -6.60 -17.17 -9.99
C GLN A 262 -7.51 -16.94 -8.76
N PRO A 263 -8.76 -17.43 -8.77
CA PRO A 263 -9.74 -17.12 -7.73
C PRO A 263 -9.36 -17.65 -6.34
N THR A 264 -8.45 -18.62 -6.25
CA THR A 264 -7.90 -19.14 -4.99
C THR A 264 -6.75 -18.29 -4.42
N TYR A 265 -6.33 -17.26 -5.14
CA TYR A 265 -5.33 -16.31 -4.68
C TYR A 265 -6.01 -15.01 -4.27
N ARG A 266 -5.76 -14.55 -3.04
CA ARG A 266 -6.45 -13.40 -2.46
C ARG A 266 -5.43 -12.38 -1.97
N TYR A 267 -5.70 -11.10 -2.22
CA TYR A 267 -4.83 -9.99 -1.82
C TYR A 267 -5.48 -9.19 -0.69
N TYR A 268 -4.67 -8.85 0.31
CA TYR A 268 -5.03 -7.97 1.42
C TYR A 268 -3.91 -6.95 1.69
N ARG A 269 -4.30 -5.73 2.06
CA ARG A 269 -3.39 -4.73 2.64
C ARG A 269 -3.39 -4.89 4.16
N LEU A 270 -2.22 -5.04 4.76
CA LEU A 270 -2.01 -5.18 6.20
C LEU A 270 -0.84 -4.29 6.63
N PRO A 271 -1.03 -2.97 6.77
CA PRO A 271 0.07 -2.02 6.99
C PRO A 271 0.76 -2.29 8.35
N LEU A 272 1.99 -2.81 8.31
CA LEU A 272 2.80 -3.08 9.51
C LEU A 272 3.84 -1.98 9.71
N PRO A 273 4.10 -1.54 10.96
CA PRO A 273 5.07 -0.50 11.27
C PRO A 273 6.47 -0.87 10.79
N GLU A 274 7.19 0.10 10.21
CA GLU A 274 8.62 -0.07 9.93
C GLU A 274 9.45 -0.26 11.22
N GLN A 275 9.01 0.34 12.34
CA GLN A 275 9.67 0.28 13.64
C GLN A 275 8.66 0.07 14.75
N GLY A 276 8.97 -0.82 15.70
CA GLY A 276 8.09 -1.12 16.84
C GLY A 276 7.12 -2.27 16.59
N ALA A 277 6.28 -2.53 17.58
CA ALA A 277 5.24 -3.54 17.49
C ALA A 277 4.07 -3.04 16.63
N PRO A 278 3.40 -3.90 15.83
CA PRO A 278 2.14 -3.55 15.21
C PRO A 278 1.11 -3.15 16.27
N PRO A 279 0.27 -2.14 16.00
CA PRO A 279 -0.85 -1.84 16.89
C PRO A 279 -1.84 -3.02 16.87
N GLU A 280 -2.60 -3.18 17.95
CA GLU A 280 -3.54 -4.29 18.15
C GLU A 280 -4.54 -4.42 17.01
N ALA A 281 -4.99 -3.28 16.45
CA ALA A 281 -5.88 -3.26 15.29
C ALA A 281 -5.30 -3.98 14.05
N GLN A 282 -3.97 -4.02 13.88
CA GLN A 282 -3.34 -4.78 12.78
C GLN A 282 -3.30 -6.27 13.09
N PHE A 283 -3.11 -6.67 14.36
CA PHE A 283 -3.27 -8.07 14.74
C PHE A 283 -4.71 -8.53 14.52
N ASP A 284 -5.70 -7.73 14.92
CA ASP A 284 -7.11 -8.02 14.70
C ASP A 284 -7.45 -8.11 13.21
N ALA A 285 -6.95 -7.18 12.39
CA ALA A 285 -7.13 -7.22 10.93
C ALA A 285 -6.52 -8.49 10.32
N PHE A 286 -5.31 -8.87 10.73
CA PHE A 286 -4.67 -10.11 10.30
C PHE A 286 -5.52 -11.33 10.69
N VAL A 287 -5.95 -11.41 11.95
CA VAL A 287 -6.81 -12.50 12.45
C VAL A 287 -8.16 -12.55 11.73
N SER A 288 -8.77 -11.42 11.38
CA SER A 288 -10.02 -11.38 10.62
C SER A 288 -9.86 -12.08 9.27
N VAL A 289 -8.78 -11.79 8.54
CA VAL A 289 -8.49 -12.43 7.25
C VAL A 289 -8.30 -13.95 7.40
N LEU A 290 -7.63 -14.40 8.46
CA LEU A 290 -7.46 -15.82 8.74
C LEU A 290 -8.80 -16.49 9.07
N ARG A 291 -9.63 -15.86 9.90
CA ARG A 291 -10.97 -16.35 10.26
C ARG A 291 -11.92 -16.39 9.07
N GLU A 292 -11.78 -15.47 8.12
CA GLU A 292 -12.55 -15.44 6.88
C GLU A 292 -12.01 -16.41 5.81
N THR A 293 -10.98 -17.19 6.13
CA THR A 293 -10.39 -18.17 5.23
C THR A 293 -10.79 -19.60 5.62
N PRO A 294 -11.74 -20.22 4.91
CA PRO A 294 -12.26 -21.54 5.28
C PRO A 294 -11.20 -22.63 5.33
N SER A 295 -10.17 -22.59 4.48
CA SER A 295 -9.09 -23.58 4.47
C SER A 295 -8.15 -23.50 5.67
N LEU A 296 -8.21 -22.41 6.44
CA LEU A 296 -7.55 -22.29 7.75
C LEU A 296 -8.51 -22.60 8.91
N LEU A 297 -9.82 -22.64 8.64
CA LEU A 297 -10.83 -23.05 9.61
C LEU A 297 -10.99 -24.57 9.58
N GLN A 298 -10.75 -25.24 10.69
CA GLN A 298 -10.84 -26.70 10.82
C GLN A 298 -12.28 -27.21 11.00
N LEU A 299 -13.28 -26.44 10.57
CA LEU A 299 -14.70 -26.77 10.72
C LEU A 299 -15.17 -27.94 9.83
N ARG A 300 -14.32 -28.51 8.97
CA ARG A 300 -14.64 -29.69 8.15
C ARG A 300 -13.46 -30.63 7.98
N ASP A 301 -13.75 -31.94 8.04
CA ASP A 301 -12.81 -33.07 8.04
C ASP A 301 -11.96 -33.26 6.76
N ASN A 302 -12.02 -32.37 5.76
CA ASN A 302 -11.45 -32.68 4.44
C ASN A 302 -10.96 -31.45 3.66
N HIS A 303 -10.11 -30.63 4.28
CA HIS A 303 -9.39 -29.59 3.55
C HIS A 303 -7.99 -30.08 3.21
N GLY A 304 -7.57 -29.85 1.96
CA GLY A 304 -6.24 -30.23 1.46
C GLY A 304 -5.11 -29.48 2.17
N PRO A 305 -3.95 -29.25 1.51
CA PRO A 305 -2.87 -28.50 2.15
C PRO A 305 -3.36 -27.08 2.55
N PRO A 306 -2.88 -26.52 3.67
CA PRO A 306 -3.24 -25.17 4.07
C PRO A 306 -2.82 -24.15 3.00
N PRO A 307 -3.51 -22.99 2.92
CA PRO A 307 -3.16 -21.96 1.97
C PRO A 307 -1.76 -21.41 2.25
N ALA A 308 -1.05 -21.02 1.20
CA ALA A 308 0.21 -20.33 1.36
C ALA A 308 0.00 -18.89 1.83
N LEU A 309 0.84 -18.40 2.75
CA LEU A 309 0.84 -17.01 3.19
C LEU A 309 2.05 -16.30 2.58
N LEU A 310 1.84 -15.33 1.69
CA LEU A 310 2.90 -14.53 1.06
C LEU A 310 2.88 -13.11 1.61
N PHE A 311 4.00 -12.65 2.18
CA PHE A 311 4.14 -11.29 2.71
C PHE A 311 5.03 -10.44 1.78
N SER A 312 4.54 -9.28 1.38
CA SER A 312 5.22 -8.33 0.48
C SER A 312 5.47 -7.00 1.17
N GLY A 313 6.74 -6.66 1.38
CA GLY A 313 7.19 -5.36 1.90
C GLY A 313 7.96 -4.59 0.82
N GLN A 314 8.68 -3.53 1.21
CA GLN A 314 9.54 -2.80 0.27
C GLN A 314 10.75 -3.65 -0.14
N SER A 315 11.66 -3.93 0.79
CA SER A 315 12.87 -4.72 0.52
C SER A 315 12.65 -6.22 0.66
N GLY A 316 11.61 -6.67 1.36
CA GLY A 316 11.47 -8.10 1.71
C GLY A 316 12.18 -8.51 2.99
N VAL A 317 12.72 -7.54 3.74
CA VAL A 317 13.48 -7.75 4.98
C VAL A 317 12.61 -7.44 6.20
N GLY A 318 12.71 -6.27 6.87
CA GLY A 318 12.10 -6.01 8.18
C GLY A 318 10.62 -6.39 8.34
N ARG A 319 9.70 -5.59 7.77
CA ARG A 319 8.25 -5.81 7.87
C ARG A 319 7.78 -7.13 7.27
N THR A 320 8.38 -7.53 6.15
CA THR A 320 8.11 -8.83 5.52
C THR A 320 8.45 -9.97 6.47
N ASN A 321 9.60 -9.89 7.14
CA ASN A 321 10.04 -10.92 8.08
C ASN A 321 9.12 -11.01 9.30
N LEU A 322 8.66 -9.87 9.81
CA LEU A 322 7.63 -9.83 10.85
C LEU A 322 6.35 -10.55 10.39
N GLY A 323 5.84 -10.22 9.20
CA GLY A 323 4.70 -10.92 8.60
C GLY A 323 4.92 -12.44 8.48
N MET A 324 6.10 -12.86 8.01
CA MET A 324 6.47 -14.27 7.94
C MET A 324 6.48 -14.95 9.32
N VAL A 325 6.95 -14.29 10.37
CA VAL A 325 6.90 -14.83 11.74
C VAL A 325 5.45 -15.02 12.21
N LEU A 326 4.57 -14.03 11.97
CA LEU A 326 3.14 -14.15 12.28
C LEU A 326 2.49 -15.33 11.53
N GLY A 327 2.74 -15.45 10.23
CA GLY A 327 2.25 -16.57 9.42
C GLY A 327 2.81 -17.92 9.87
N THR A 328 4.08 -17.97 10.29
CA THR A 328 4.72 -19.19 10.80
C THR A 328 4.09 -19.65 12.10
N LEU A 329 3.79 -18.73 13.02
CA LEU A 329 3.08 -19.04 14.26
C LEU A 329 1.69 -19.63 13.95
N VAL A 330 0.93 -19.03 13.03
CA VAL A 330 -0.36 -19.57 12.59
C VAL A 330 -0.21 -21.00 12.03
N MET A 331 0.81 -21.25 11.21
CA MET A 331 1.08 -22.56 10.64
C MET A 331 1.52 -23.61 11.66
N PHE A 332 2.22 -23.20 12.73
CA PHE A 332 2.51 -24.08 13.87
C PHE A 332 1.21 -24.52 14.56
N HIS A 333 0.26 -23.61 14.78
CA HIS A 333 -1.03 -23.94 15.38
C HIS A 333 -1.92 -24.80 14.49
N TYR A 334 -1.91 -24.54 13.18
CA TYR A 334 -2.58 -25.39 12.20
C TYR A 334 -2.02 -26.82 12.23
N SER A 335 -0.70 -26.98 12.14
CA SER A 335 -0.03 -28.29 12.07
C SER A 335 -0.16 -29.13 13.36
N ARG A 336 -0.23 -28.48 14.52
CA ARG A 336 -0.39 -29.17 15.83
C ARG A 336 -1.76 -29.76 16.04
N THR A 337 -2.75 -29.18 15.39
CA THR A 337 -4.10 -29.75 15.39
C THR A 337 -4.14 -31.01 14.53
N THR A 338 -3.37 -31.05 13.44
CA THR A 338 -3.33 -32.20 12.53
C THR A 338 -2.38 -33.32 12.97
N SER A 339 -1.33 -33.00 13.75
CA SER A 339 -0.42 -33.98 14.34
C SER A 339 -0.51 -33.96 15.87
N GLN A 340 -1.27 -34.91 16.42
CA GLN A 340 -1.08 -35.33 17.81
C GLN A 340 0.35 -35.90 17.97
N LEU A 341 0.96 -35.56 19.11
CA LEU A 341 2.31 -35.90 19.57
C LEU A 341 3.46 -35.14 18.91
N GLU A 342 4.10 -34.28 19.71
CA GLU A 342 5.37 -34.66 20.32
C GLU A 342 5.56 -33.91 21.64
N ALA A 343 5.51 -34.67 22.73
CA ALA A 343 5.91 -34.25 24.05
C ALA A 343 7.36 -34.71 24.28
N ALA A 344 8.30 -33.77 24.24
CA ALA A 344 9.62 -33.83 24.87
C ALA A 344 10.28 -32.43 24.68
N SER A 345 11.03 -31.85 25.61
CA SER A 345 11.81 -32.45 26.70
C SER A 345 11.89 -31.53 27.93
N LEU A 346 11.94 -32.17 29.10
CA LEU A 346 12.35 -31.60 30.37
C LEU A 346 13.87 -31.37 30.32
N LEU A 347 14.31 -30.19 30.78
CA LEU A 347 15.69 -29.64 30.75
C LEU A 347 16.03 -28.79 29.52
N SER A 348 15.26 -27.72 29.28
CA SER A 348 15.69 -26.66 28.36
C SER A 348 16.68 -25.70 29.06
N LYS A 349 17.83 -25.48 28.42
CA LYS A 349 18.77 -24.39 28.75
C LYS A 349 17.98 -23.06 28.88
N PRO A 350 18.42 -22.11 29.72
CA PRO A 350 17.78 -20.80 29.78
C PRO A 350 17.75 -20.22 28.37
N LEU A 351 16.57 -19.82 27.90
CA LEU A 351 16.45 -19.11 26.63
C LEU A 351 17.18 -17.78 26.74
N PRO A 352 17.88 -17.31 25.68
CA PRO A 352 18.52 -15.99 25.70
C PRO A 352 17.56 -14.87 26.11
N MET A 353 16.29 -15.01 25.74
CA MET A 353 15.24 -14.02 26.01
C MET A 353 14.71 -14.06 27.46
N GLU A 354 15.04 -15.09 28.25
CA GLU A 354 14.74 -15.10 29.69
C GLU A 354 15.54 -14.06 30.47
N GLN A 355 16.50 -13.34 29.87
CA GLN A 355 17.22 -12.26 30.55
C GLN A 355 16.38 -10.98 30.77
N PHE A 356 15.25 -10.84 30.07
CA PHE A 356 14.39 -9.66 30.21
C PHE A 356 13.31 -9.90 31.27
N GLN A 357 13.20 -8.98 32.23
CA GLN A 357 12.26 -9.08 33.35
C GLN A 357 10.79 -9.21 32.90
N VAL A 358 10.40 -8.53 31.82
CA VAL A 358 9.03 -8.61 31.27
C VAL A 358 8.70 -10.02 30.77
N ILE A 359 9.67 -10.71 30.17
CA ILE A 359 9.52 -12.07 29.65
C ILE A 359 9.49 -13.07 30.81
N GLN A 360 10.36 -12.93 31.81
CA GLN A 360 10.31 -13.73 33.03
C GLN A 360 8.95 -13.56 33.73
N GLY A 361 8.45 -12.32 33.81
CA GLY A 361 7.16 -11.99 34.38
C GLY A 361 5.99 -12.64 33.66
N PHE A 362 6.08 -12.83 32.34
CA PHE A 362 5.10 -13.59 31.55
C PHE A 362 5.20 -15.09 31.82
N ILE A 363 6.41 -15.66 31.76
CA ILE A 363 6.66 -17.10 31.99
C ILE A 363 6.14 -17.53 33.37
N GLY A 364 6.34 -16.71 34.41
CA GLY A 364 5.88 -17.01 35.76
C GLY A 364 4.37 -16.89 35.98
N ARG A 365 3.64 -16.18 35.11
CA ARG A 365 2.19 -15.95 35.25
C ARG A 365 1.34 -16.82 34.33
N VAL A 366 1.85 -17.18 33.15
CA VAL A 366 1.08 -17.88 32.12
C VAL A 366 1.38 -19.38 32.14
N PRO A 367 0.36 -20.27 32.23
CA PRO A 367 0.56 -21.70 32.10
C PRO A 367 1.24 -22.04 30.77
N GLN A 368 2.28 -22.89 30.81
CA GLN A 368 3.11 -23.20 29.65
C GLN A 368 3.78 -21.96 29.00
N GLY A 369 3.95 -20.86 29.73
CA GLY A 369 4.53 -19.62 29.20
C GLY A 369 5.92 -19.83 28.58
N LYS A 370 6.77 -20.67 29.20
CA LYS A 370 8.10 -21.01 28.64
C LYS A 370 8.00 -21.63 27.24
N LYS A 371 7.06 -22.56 27.04
CA LYS A 371 6.82 -23.22 25.76
C LYS A 371 6.34 -22.23 24.68
N MET A 372 5.54 -21.23 25.05
CA MET A 372 5.10 -20.19 24.11
C MET A 372 6.26 -19.31 23.66
N VAL A 373 7.20 -18.99 24.56
CA VAL A 373 8.45 -18.29 24.23
C VAL A 373 9.32 -19.16 23.32
N GLU A 374 9.48 -20.45 23.62
CA GLU A 374 10.24 -21.40 22.77
C GLU A 374 9.64 -21.50 21.35
N GLU A 375 8.32 -21.42 21.20
CA GLU A 375 7.64 -21.41 19.90
C GLU A 375 7.87 -20.13 19.10
N VAL A 376 7.81 -18.96 19.74
CA VAL A 376 8.18 -17.69 19.11
C VAL A 376 9.62 -17.71 18.66
N ASP A 377 10.51 -18.22 19.51
CA ASP A 377 11.94 -18.37 19.19
C ASP A 377 12.17 -19.26 17.97
N ARG A 378 11.45 -20.37 17.86
CA ARG A 378 11.49 -21.27 16.69
C ARG A 378 10.96 -20.57 15.44
N ALA A 379 9.86 -19.84 15.53
CA ALA A 379 9.28 -19.12 14.40
C ALA A 379 10.23 -18.04 13.87
N ILE A 380 10.86 -17.27 14.77
CA ILE A 380 11.85 -16.26 14.39
C ILE A 380 13.07 -16.92 13.74
N SER A 381 13.62 -17.98 14.36
CA SER A 381 14.77 -18.69 13.80
C SER A 381 14.48 -19.33 12.44
N ALA A 382 13.24 -19.76 12.17
CA ALA A 382 12.83 -20.26 10.87
C ALA A 382 12.79 -19.17 9.78
N CYS A 383 12.53 -17.91 10.19
CA CYS A 383 12.48 -16.74 9.30
C CYS A 383 13.83 -15.98 9.21
N ALA A 384 14.83 -16.32 10.02
CA ALA A 384 16.04 -15.53 10.25
C ALA A 384 17.05 -15.41 9.09
N GLU A 385 16.70 -15.83 7.86
CA GLU A 385 17.63 -15.82 6.72
C GLU A 385 18.12 -14.42 6.34
N LEU A 386 17.22 -13.43 6.32
CA LEU A 386 17.57 -12.03 6.00
C LEU A 386 17.60 -11.12 7.22
N HIS A 387 16.86 -11.48 8.26
CA HIS A 387 16.71 -10.65 9.42
C HIS A 387 16.35 -11.49 10.63
N ASP A 388 17.19 -11.46 11.67
CA ASP A 388 16.92 -12.13 12.93
C ASP A 388 16.49 -11.09 13.98
N LEU A 389 15.20 -11.10 14.30
CA LEU A 389 14.60 -10.19 15.28
C LEU A 389 15.20 -10.39 16.68
N LYS A 390 15.65 -11.61 17.01
CA LYS A 390 16.27 -11.91 18.30
C LYS A 390 17.66 -11.30 18.39
N GLU A 391 18.47 -11.49 17.35
CA GLU A 391 19.80 -10.88 17.30
C GLU A 391 19.73 -9.35 17.27
N GLU A 392 18.72 -8.77 16.60
CA GLU A 392 18.50 -7.32 16.65
C GLU A 392 18.18 -6.85 18.07
N LEU A 393 17.25 -7.52 18.77
CA LEU A 393 16.92 -7.20 20.15
C LEU A 393 18.15 -7.26 21.06
N LEU A 394 18.92 -8.37 21.02
CA LEU A 394 20.13 -8.55 21.81
C LEU A 394 21.22 -7.53 21.46
N LYS A 395 21.34 -7.15 20.19
CA LYS A 395 22.26 -6.10 19.74
C LYS A 395 21.83 -4.73 20.26
N ASN A 396 20.55 -4.39 20.21
CA ASN A 396 20.04 -3.11 20.69
C ASN A 396 20.18 -2.99 22.22
N GLN A 397 19.96 -4.09 22.95
CA GLN A 397 20.22 -4.14 24.39
C GLN A 397 21.71 -3.94 24.73
N ARG A 398 22.62 -4.68 24.08
CA ARG A 398 24.08 -4.51 24.30
C ARG A 398 24.55 -3.09 24.03
N LYS A 399 23.99 -2.44 22.99
CA LYS A 399 24.26 -1.02 22.71
C LYS A 399 23.76 -0.12 23.84
N LEU A 400 22.57 -0.37 24.37
CA LEU A 400 22.00 0.40 25.49
C LEU A 400 22.86 0.27 26.76
N GLU A 401 23.29 -0.94 27.11
CA GLU A 401 24.16 -1.21 28.26
C GLU A 401 25.57 -0.61 28.12
N GLY A 402 26.04 -0.42 26.88
CA GLY A 402 27.33 0.20 26.57
C GLY A 402 27.39 1.71 26.84
N PHE A 403 26.25 2.39 26.97
CA PHE A 403 26.20 3.81 27.33
C PHE A 403 26.36 3.98 28.84
N ARG A 404 27.57 4.36 29.27
CA ARG A 404 27.85 4.75 30.67
C ARG A 404 27.50 6.23 30.92
N PRO A 405 27.02 6.62 32.11
CA PRO A 405 26.54 7.98 32.40
C PRO A 405 27.59 9.10 32.39
N GLU A 406 28.88 8.81 32.19
CA GLU A 406 29.98 9.76 32.44
C GLU A 406 30.29 10.71 31.27
N ARG A 407 29.53 10.68 30.17
CA ARG A 407 29.72 11.56 29.00
C ARG A 407 28.48 12.41 28.72
N LEU A 408 28.20 13.34 29.63
CA LEU A 408 27.31 14.48 29.39
C LEU A 408 28.16 15.50 28.61
N GLU A 409 27.84 15.93 27.38
CA GLU A 409 26.80 16.93 27.08
C GLU A 409 26.40 16.95 25.59
N GLN A 410 26.95 16.06 24.74
CA GLN A 410 26.71 16.07 23.26
C GLN A 410 25.92 14.85 22.74
N GLU A 411 25.54 13.89 23.59
CA GLU A 411 24.98 12.57 23.18
C GLU A 411 23.48 12.37 23.51
N CYS A 412 22.75 13.40 23.92
CA CYS A 412 21.35 13.25 24.37
C CYS A 412 20.41 12.71 23.27
N GLY A 413 20.59 13.17 22.02
CA GLY A 413 19.78 12.70 20.88
C GLY A 413 20.09 11.27 20.43
N SER A 414 21.37 10.87 20.47
CA SER A 414 21.78 9.51 20.06
C SER A 414 21.40 8.48 21.11
N GLN A 415 21.55 8.79 22.41
CA GLN A 415 21.14 7.91 23.50
C GLN A 415 19.62 7.68 23.51
N HIS A 416 18.81 8.73 23.35
CA HIS A 416 17.35 8.59 23.26
C HIS A 416 16.93 7.71 22.08
N SER A 417 17.59 7.86 20.91
CA SER A 417 17.29 7.03 19.74
C SER A 417 17.65 5.55 19.94
N VAL A 418 18.75 5.25 20.65
CA VAL A 418 19.16 3.88 20.94
C VAL A 418 18.22 3.23 21.96
N GLN A 419 17.86 3.96 23.01
CA GLN A 419 16.89 3.51 24.00
C GLN A 419 15.53 3.20 23.35
N GLN A 420 15.03 4.09 22.50
CA GLN A 420 13.77 3.89 21.81
C GLN A 420 13.80 2.63 20.92
N ARG A 421 14.89 2.40 20.18
CA ARG A 421 15.05 1.19 19.35
C ARG A 421 15.09 -0.09 20.17
N ALA A 422 15.77 -0.07 21.33
CA ALA A 422 15.82 -1.21 22.23
C ALA A 422 14.43 -1.54 22.79
N LEU A 423 13.68 -0.51 23.21
CA LEU A 423 12.30 -0.65 23.68
C LEU A 423 11.39 -1.21 22.58
N TRP A 424 11.41 -0.64 21.38
CA TRP A 424 10.63 -1.13 20.25
C TRP A 424 10.92 -2.58 19.88
N SER A 425 12.19 -2.98 19.92
CA SER A 425 12.57 -4.38 19.61
C SER A 425 12.05 -5.34 20.69
N LEU A 426 12.12 -4.93 21.96
CA LEU A 426 11.65 -5.75 23.09
C LEU A 426 10.12 -5.85 23.09
N GLU A 427 9.47 -4.72 22.87
CA GLU A 427 8.01 -4.62 22.72
C GLU A 427 7.54 -5.52 21.59
N LEU A 428 8.13 -5.41 20.39
CA LEU A 428 7.81 -6.27 19.25
C LEU A 428 7.91 -7.76 19.61
N TYR A 429 9.03 -8.17 20.21
CA TYR A 429 9.21 -9.56 20.63
C TYR A 429 8.16 -10.00 21.66
N PHE A 430 7.82 -9.12 22.60
CA PHE A 430 6.78 -9.39 23.59
C PHE A 430 5.38 -9.52 22.95
N TYR A 431 5.04 -8.67 21.98
CA TYR A 431 3.80 -8.79 21.21
C TYR A 431 3.72 -10.09 20.42
N LEU A 432 4.84 -10.61 19.90
CA LEU A 432 4.86 -11.95 19.29
C LEU A 432 4.54 -13.06 20.29
N ILE A 433 5.00 -12.94 21.54
CA ILE A 433 4.62 -13.85 22.63
C ILE A 433 3.12 -13.73 22.93
N LEU A 434 2.60 -12.52 23.07
CA LEU A 434 1.16 -12.29 23.31
C LEU A 434 0.29 -12.81 22.17
N PHE A 435 0.71 -12.60 20.93
CA PHE A 435 0.02 -13.13 19.76
C PHE A 435 0.05 -14.65 19.74
N ASN A 436 1.19 -15.28 20.04
CA ASN A 436 1.25 -16.74 20.15
C ASN A 436 0.36 -17.27 21.29
N TYR A 437 0.33 -16.57 22.43
CA TYR A 437 -0.57 -16.89 23.54
C TYR A 437 -2.04 -16.81 23.12
N TYR A 438 -2.43 -15.74 22.41
CA TYR A 438 -3.76 -15.60 21.83
C TYR A 438 -4.11 -16.78 20.92
N LEU A 439 -3.21 -17.20 20.03
CA LEU A 439 -3.44 -18.36 19.15
C LEU A 439 -3.67 -19.66 19.94
N HIS A 440 -2.96 -19.87 21.06
CA HIS A 440 -3.21 -21.01 21.97
C HIS A 440 -4.61 -20.95 22.57
N GLU A 441 -5.03 -19.80 23.08
CA GLU A 441 -6.37 -19.63 23.67
C GLU A 441 -7.47 -19.87 22.62
N GLN A 442 -7.30 -19.37 21.39
CA GLN A 442 -8.25 -19.61 20.30
C GLN A 442 -8.29 -21.07 19.86
N SER A 443 -7.14 -21.74 19.77
CA SER A 443 -7.06 -23.16 19.44
C SER A 443 -7.78 -23.99 20.50
N MET A 444 -7.53 -23.73 21.79
CA MET A 444 -8.20 -24.38 22.91
C MET A 444 -9.72 -24.16 22.91
N ALA A 445 -10.18 -22.96 22.56
CA ALA A 445 -11.61 -22.65 22.46
C ALA A 445 -12.33 -23.46 21.36
N VAL A 446 -11.66 -23.79 20.26
CA VAL A 446 -12.21 -24.66 19.19
C VAL A 446 -12.38 -26.11 19.66
N TYR A 447 -11.59 -26.59 20.61
CA TYR A 447 -11.74 -27.95 21.17
C TYR A 447 -12.72 -28.05 22.35
N ALA A 448 -13.15 -26.93 22.92
CA ALA A 448 -14.03 -26.88 24.09
C ALA A 448 -15.53 -26.73 23.73
N SER A 449 -15.86 -26.56 22.45
CA SER A 449 -17.22 -26.56 21.88
C SER A 449 -17.52 -27.89 21.21
#